data_AF-A0A9D6K0R1-F1
#
_entry.id   AF-A0A9D6K0R1-F1
#
_cell.length_a   1.000
_cell.length_b   1.000
_cell.length_c   1.000
_cell.angle_alpha   90.00
_cell.angle_beta   90.00
_cell.angle_gamma   90.00
#
_symmetry.space_group_name_H-M   'P 1'
#
loop_
_entity.id
_entity.type
_entity.pdbx_description
1 polymer ?
#
loop_
_entity_poly.entity_id
_entity_poly.type
_entity_poly.pdbx_seq_one_letter_code
_entity_poly.pdbx_strand_id
1 'polypeptide(L)' 'MEFNVSQLLKAPTGTTRDYTLDEDISSIDGELAIRAPLRGPAHMLRTAEGILVTGQLRTWAALECRRCL' A
#
# COMPACT_ATOMS: atom_id res chain seq x y z
N MET A 1 9.15 -3.78 -2.44
CA MET A 1 8.80 -2.35 -2.26
C MET A 1 9.32 -1.91 -0.92
N GLU A 2 10.04 -0.80 -0.88
CA GLU A 2 10.60 -0.23 0.35
C GLU A 2 10.35 1.28 0.34
N PHE A 3 9.78 1.82 1.42
CA PHE A 3 9.59 3.25 1.58
C PHE A 3 10.67 3.79 2.53
N ASN A 4 11.44 4.79 2.08
CA ASN A 4 12.40 5.43 2.97
C ASN A 4 11.67 6.30 4.00
N VAL A 5 11.65 5.83 5.24
CA VAL A 5 11.02 6.51 6.36
C VAL A 5 12.00 7.29 7.24
N SER A 6 13.30 7.31 6.91
CA SER A 6 14.35 7.90 7.75
C SER A 6 14.14 9.40 7.98
N GLN A 7 13.60 10.12 7.00
CA GLN A 7 13.27 11.54 7.15
C GLN A 7 12.06 11.76 8.06
N LEU A 8 11.04 10.88 7.97
CA LEU A 8 9.84 10.98 8.79
C LEU A 8 10.12 10.61 10.25
N LEU A 9 11.01 9.65 10.50
CA LEU A 9 11.47 9.28 11.85
C LEU A 9 12.18 10.43 12.58
N LYS A 10 12.94 11.25 11.84
CA LYS A 10 13.65 12.41 12.38
C LYS A 10 12.78 13.66 12.50
N ALA A 11 11.56 13.62 11.95
CA ALA A 11 10.63 14.73 12.00
C ALA A 11 9.89 14.78 13.36
N PRO A 12 9.32 15.94 13.74
CA PRO A 12 8.49 16.05 14.94
C PRO A 12 7.31 15.09 14.93
N THR A 13 6.87 14.66 16.11
CA THR A 13 5.63 13.90 16.28
C THR A 13 4.45 14.69 15.70
N GLY A 14 3.58 14.02 14.95
CA GLY A 14 2.49 14.64 14.20
C GLY A 14 2.83 15.00 12.76
N THR A 15 4.09 14.84 12.32
CA THR A 15 4.44 15.01 10.91
C THR A 15 3.79 13.91 10.07
N THR A 16 3.09 14.30 9.02
CA THR A 16 2.47 13.39 8.05
C THR A 16 3.21 13.44 6.73
N ARG A 17 3.22 12.32 6.00
CA ARG A 17 3.70 12.25 4.63
C ARG A 17 2.81 11.35 3.80
N ASP A 18 2.32 11.91 2.72
CA ASP A 18 1.39 11.25 1.82
C ASP A 18 2.13 10.69 0.61
N TYR A 19 1.79 9.46 0.25
CA TYR A 19 2.30 8.76 -0.92
C TYR A 19 1.12 8.26 -1.73
N THR A 20 1.15 8.49 -3.04
CA THR A 20 0.23 7.84 -3.97
C THR A 20 0.92 6.62 -4.54
N LEU A 21 0.37 5.43 -4.27
CA LEU A 21 0.86 4.19 -4.85
C LEU A 21 0.24 4.00 -6.23
N ASP A 22 1.07 3.60 -7.20
CA ASP A 22 0.68 3.16 -8.54
C ASP A 22 1.64 2.05 -8.97
N GLU A 23 1.55 0.89 -8.31
CA GLU A 23 2.62 -0.10 -8.35
C GLU A 23 2.09 -1.48 -8.74
N ASP A 24 2.86 -2.19 -9.56
CA ASP A 24 2.52 -3.55 -9.98
C ASP A 24 2.78 -4.54 -8.83
N ILE A 25 1.73 -5.22 -8.39
CA ILE A 25 1.80 -6.24 -7.32
C ILE A 25 1.55 -7.65 -7.84
N SER A 26 1.74 -7.87 -9.14
CA SER A 26 1.49 -9.15 -9.81
C SER A 26 2.32 -10.31 -9.26
N SER A 27 3.39 -10.01 -8.52
CA SER A 27 4.31 -10.96 -7.89
C SER A 27 4.08 -11.16 -6.40
N ILE A 28 3.03 -10.57 -5.81
CA ILE A 28 2.77 -10.69 -4.36
C ILE A 28 2.29 -12.09 -3.97
N ASP A 29 1.56 -12.74 -4.86
CA ASP A 29 1.00 -14.08 -4.67
C ASP A 29 0.87 -14.77 -6.03
N GLY A 30 1.41 -15.98 -6.14
CA GLY A 30 1.49 -16.70 -7.42
C GLY A 30 0.15 -17.27 -7.90
N GLU A 31 -0.85 -17.36 -7.02
CA GLU A 31 -2.19 -17.86 -7.35
C GLU A 31 -3.16 -16.71 -7.68
N LEU A 32 -2.85 -15.50 -7.22
CA LEU A 32 -3.68 -14.32 -7.46
C LEU A 32 -3.31 -13.62 -8.77
N ALA A 33 -4.14 -13.80 -9.80
CA ALA A 33 -3.98 -13.10 -11.07
C ALA A 33 -4.38 -11.63 -10.96
N ILE A 34 -3.45 -10.78 -10.50
CA ILE A 34 -3.61 -9.33 -10.50
C ILE A 34 -3.70 -8.82 -11.94
N ARG A 35 -4.76 -8.06 -12.24
CA ARG A 35 -5.03 -7.50 -13.58
C ARG A 35 -4.70 -6.02 -13.70
N ALA A 36 -4.41 -5.35 -12.60
CA ALA A 36 -4.08 -3.95 -12.59
C ALA A 36 -3.21 -3.57 -11.39
N PRO A 37 -2.38 -2.51 -11.54
CA PRO A 37 -1.54 -2.02 -10.46
C PRO A 37 -2.37 -1.65 -9.23
N LEU A 38 -1.76 -1.82 -8.07
CA LEU A 38 -2.29 -1.36 -6.79
C LEU A 38 -2.23 0.16 -6.74
N ARG A 39 -3.40 0.78 -6.60
CA ARG A 39 -3.56 2.23 -6.62
C ARG A 39 -4.21 2.75 -5.36
N GLY A 40 -3.70 3.84 -4.84
CA GLY A 40 -4.36 4.60 -3.79
C GLY A 40 -3.41 5.36 -2.87
N PRO A 41 -3.95 6.21 -2.00
CA PRO A 41 -3.16 6.96 -1.06
C PRO A 41 -2.71 6.08 0.12
N ALA A 42 -1.47 6.26 0.53
CA ALA A 42 -0.92 5.83 1.80
C ALA A 42 -0.43 7.07 2.56
N HIS A 43 -0.93 7.23 3.78
CA HIS A 43 -0.62 8.28 4.71
C HIS A 43 0.30 7.71 5.79
N MET A 44 1.46 8.33 5.98
CA MET A 44 2.40 7.95 7.02
C MET A 44 2.44 9.05 8.07
N LEU A 45 2.09 8.73 9.32
CA LEU A 45 2.08 9.66 10.44
C LEU A 45 3.20 9.29 11.42
N ARG A 46 4.06 10.26 11.73
CA ARG A 46 5.03 10.13 12.83
C ARG A 46 4.30 10.15 14.17
N THR A 47 4.29 9.02 14.87
CA THR A 47 3.78 8.91 16.24
C THR A 47 4.94 8.99 17.23
N ALA A 48 4.63 9.10 18.53
CA ALA A 48 5.64 9.16 19.59
C ALA A 48 6.54 7.92 19.63
N GLU A 49 6.00 6.75 19.29
CA GLU A 49 6.70 5.47 19.35
C GLU A 49 7.17 4.96 17.98
N GLY A 50 6.74 5.57 16.86
CA GLY A 50 7.00 4.99 15.54
C GLY A 50 6.38 5.75 14.37
N ILE A 51 5.95 5.00 13.35
CA ILE A 51 5.25 5.53 12.19
C ILE A 51 3.98 4.69 12.01
N LEU A 52 2.84 5.37 12.02
CA LEU A 52 1.56 4.77 11.67
C LEU A 52 1.33 4.95 10.17
N VAL A 53 1.15 3.85 9.45
CA VAL A 53 0.81 3.88 8.02
C VAL A 53 -0.66 3.50 7.86
N THR A 54 -1.45 4.39 7.28
CA THR A 54 -2.85 4.14 6.92
C THR A 54 -3.03 4.38 5.43
N GLY A 55 -3.97 3.68 4.80
CA GLY A 55 -4.19 3.87 3.37
C GLY A 55 -5.38 3.08 2.87
N GLN A 56 -5.99 3.58 1.81
CA GLN A 56 -7.04 2.86 1.10
C GLN A 56 -6.55 2.54 -0.30
N LEU A 57 -6.12 1.30 -0.47
CA LEU A 57 -5.56 0.81 -1.73
C LEU A 57 -6.60 -0.04 -2.46
N ARG A 58 -6.63 0.05 -3.78
CA ARG A 58 -7.53 -0.70 -4.66
C ARG A 58 -6.72 -1.33 -5.78
N THR A 59 -7.09 -2.54 -6.13
CA THR A 59 -6.55 -3.28 -7.28
C THR A 59 -7.67 -4.13 -7.88
N TRP A 60 -7.44 -4.65 -9.08
CA TRP A 60 -8.31 -5.64 -9.69
C TRP A 60 -7.59 -6.98 -9.73
N ALA A 61 -8.17 -7.99 -9.08
CA ALA A 61 -7.73 -9.37 -9.16
C ALA A 61 -8.75 -10.18 -9.97
N ALA A 62 -8.27 -11.07 -10.83
CA ALA A 62 -9.10 -12.08 -11.45
C ALA A 62 -9.29 -13.24 -10.47
N LEU A 63 -10.55 -13.58 -10.21
CA LEU A 63 -10.96 -14.71 -9.40
C LEU A 63 -11.69 -15.71 -10.30
N GLU A 64 -11.54 -17.00 -10.01
CA GLU A 64 -12.31 -18.03 -10.70
C GLU A 64 -13.79 -17.95 -10.29
N CYS A 65 -14.66 -17.69 -11.26
CA CYS A 65 -16.10 -17.68 -11.04
C CYS A 65 -16.61 -19.12 -10.95
N ARG A 66 -16.96 -19.58 -9.75
CA ARG A 66 -17.55 -20.91 -9.54
C ARG A 66 -19.08 -20.97 -9.78
N ARG A 67 -19.69 -19.90 -10.29
CA ARG A 67 -21.16 -19.79 -10.40
C ARG A 67 -21.76 -20.61 -11.56
N CYS A 68 -20.93 -21.10 -12.47
CA CYS A 68 -21.35 -21.89 -13.64
C CYS A 68 -20.64 -23.26 -13.71
N LEU A 69 -20.05 -23.70 -12.59
CA LEU A 69 -19.25 -24.92 -12.51
C LEU A 69 -20.14 -26.14 -12.26
#